data_AF-A0A1M6SYL3-F1
#
_entry.id   AF-A0A1M6SYL3-F1
#
_cell.length_a   1.000
_cell.length_b   1.000
_cell.length_c   1.000
_cell.angle_alpha   90.00
_cell.angle_beta   90.00
_cell.angle_gamma   90.00
#
_symmetry.space_group_name_H-M   'P 1'
#
loop_
_entity.id
_entity.type
_entity.pdbx_description
1 polymer ?
#
loop_
_entity_poly.entity_id
_entity_poly.type
_entity_poly.pdbx_seq_one_letter_code
_entity_poly.pdbx_strand_id
1 'polypeptide(L)'
;MRRVCEVLAFIILLFLNFLNPLYAETIESVGENTEHLTEFICGNAIVKVLTHCVYCEDLPPFCVSDKQYIVLKNILSDRKQILLSSSPTYAGEKYAFLNKEKVKGKRILQYLIVEVSCYKAKTDNKYYIELSYYNGGNCEQCEYFELYNDEGKLILTDREKIFYKPKSFQFNKILKKYALEYKKFKLEGIKNLEINPCRRDKS
;
A
#
# COMPACT_ATOMS: atom_id res chain seq x y z
N MET A 1 52.34 -8.27 -9.74
CA MET A 1 51.18 -8.18 -8.83
C MET A 1 50.36 -6.91 -9.01
N ARG A 2 50.96 -5.72 -9.16
CA ARG A 2 50.24 -4.43 -9.28
C ARG A 2 49.20 -4.35 -10.42
N ARG A 3 49.52 -4.90 -11.60
CA ARG A 3 48.61 -4.90 -12.77
C ARG A 3 47.38 -5.81 -12.62
N VAL A 4 47.40 -6.80 -11.74
CA VAL A 4 46.28 -7.74 -11.56
C VAL A 4 45.19 -7.09 -10.70
N CYS A 5 45.56 -6.26 -9.72
CA CYS A 5 44.61 -5.51 -8.90
C CYS A 5 43.87 -4.41 -9.67
N GLU A 6 44.53 -3.75 -10.63
CA GLU A 6 43.89 -2.70 -11.45
C GLU A 6 42.81 -3.29 -12.38
N VAL A 7 43.07 -4.47 -12.95
CA VAL A 7 42.09 -5.17 -13.80
C VAL A 7 40.90 -5.66 -12.98
N LEU A 8 41.12 -6.20 -11.78
CA LEU A 8 40.05 -6.63 -10.88
C LEU A 8 39.17 -5.47 -10.40
N ALA A 9 39.77 -4.33 -10.07
CA ALA A 9 39.02 -3.14 -9.68
C ALA A 9 38.13 -2.61 -10.82
N PHE A 10 38.64 -2.64 -12.06
CA PHE A 10 37.88 -2.21 -13.24
C PHE A 10 36.71 -3.15 -13.57
N ILE A 11 36.91 -4.47 -13.40
CA ILE A 11 35.85 -5.48 -13.59
C ILE A 11 34.76 -5.35 -12.51
N ILE A 12 35.13 -5.10 -11.25
CA ILE A 12 34.16 -4.87 -10.17
C ILE A 12 33.36 -3.58 -10.40
N LEU A 13 34.01 -2.50 -10.85
CA LEU A 13 33.33 -1.24 -11.21
C LEU A 13 32.39 -1.39 -12.41
N LEU A 14 32.76 -2.21 -13.40
CA LEU A 14 31.88 -2.55 -14.52
C LEU A 14 30.69 -3.40 -14.06
N PHE A 15 30.91 -4.40 -13.20
CA PHE A 15 29.82 -5.22 -12.64
C PHE A 15 28.86 -4.40 -11.76
N LEU A 16 29.37 -3.45 -10.97
CA LEU A 16 28.54 -2.57 -10.13
C LEU A 16 27.72 -1.57 -10.96
N ASN A 17 28.21 -1.16 -12.14
CA ASN A 17 27.44 -0.33 -13.06
C ASN A 17 26.43 -1.15 -13.90
N PHE A 18 26.75 -2.42 -14.23
CA PHE A 18 25.84 -3.30 -14.97
C PHE A 18 24.69 -3.88 -14.13
N LEU A 19 24.84 -3.93 -12.81
CA LEU A 19 23.76 -4.37 -11.90
C LEU A 19 22.76 -3.26 -11.54
N ASN A 20 22.97 -2.01 -12.00
CA ASN A 20 22.17 -0.85 -11.63
C ASN A 20 21.17 -0.27 -12.65
N PRO A 21 20.92 -0.82 -13.87
CA PRO A 21 19.80 -0.34 -14.68
C PRO A 21 18.48 -1.11 -14.42
N LEU A 22 18.51 -2.26 -13.75
CA LEU A 22 17.35 -3.18 -13.71
C LEU A 22 16.18 -2.75 -12.79
N TYR A 23 16.29 -1.63 -12.08
CA TYR A 23 15.23 -1.16 -11.16
C TYR A 23 14.61 0.19 -11.55
N ALA A 24 15.18 0.89 -12.54
CA ALA A 24 14.65 2.16 -13.02
C ALA A 24 13.55 1.99 -14.08
N GLU A 25 13.51 0.87 -14.82
CA GLU A 25 12.60 0.69 -15.97
C GLU A 25 11.19 0.18 -15.63
N THR A 26 10.87 -0.22 -14.40
CA THR A 26 9.52 -0.74 -14.09
C THR A 26 8.43 0.30 -13.82
N ILE A 27 8.70 1.61 -14.00
CA ILE A 27 7.68 2.66 -13.80
C ILE A 27 7.35 3.40 -15.13
N GLU A 28 8.15 3.26 -16.18
CA GLU A 28 7.99 4.06 -17.41
C GLU A 28 7.05 3.46 -18.47
N SER A 29 6.44 2.31 -18.24
CA SER A 29 5.41 1.76 -19.14
C SER A 29 4.09 1.51 -18.42
N VAL A 30 3.55 2.53 -17.75
CA VAL A 30 2.16 2.51 -17.33
C VAL A 30 1.32 3.20 -18.41
N GLY A 31 0.79 2.39 -19.34
CA GLY A 31 -0.11 2.87 -20.38
C GLY A 31 -1.48 3.26 -19.84
N GLU A 32 -2.06 4.32 -20.40
CA GLU A 32 -3.47 4.82 -20.50
C GLU A 32 -4.57 4.35 -19.51
N ASN A 33 -4.24 3.73 -18.40
CA ASN A 33 -5.14 3.33 -17.34
C ASN A 33 -4.99 4.33 -16.19
N THR A 34 -6.11 4.71 -15.56
CA THR A 34 -6.18 5.82 -14.61
C THR A 34 -5.38 5.48 -13.35
N GLU A 35 -4.12 5.90 -13.32
CA GLU A 35 -3.29 5.85 -12.12
C GLU A 35 -3.57 7.08 -11.26
N HIS A 36 -4.17 6.84 -10.10
CA HIS A 36 -4.36 7.89 -9.12
C HIS A 36 -3.14 7.93 -8.20
N LEU A 37 -2.46 9.08 -8.21
CA LEU A 37 -1.33 9.37 -7.35
C LEU A 37 -1.80 10.25 -6.19
N THR A 38 -1.51 9.82 -4.98
CA THR A 38 -1.69 10.65 -3.79
C THR A 38 -0.41 10.67 -2.98
N GLU A 39 0.12 11.86 -2.70
CA GLU A 39 1.41 12.04 -2.03
C GLU A 39 1.27 12.87 -0.75
N PHE A 40 1.89 12.41 0.34
CA PHE A 40 2.06 13.21 1.55
C PHE A 40 3.30 12.82 2.34
N ILE A 41 3.68 13.68 3.28
CA ILE A 41 4.87 13.51 4.12
C ILE A 41 4.45 13.03 5.52
N CYS A 42 5.11 11.99 6.03
CA CYS A 42 4.98 11.48 7.38
C CYS A 42 6.37 11.34 8.04
N GLY A 43 6.72 12.29 8.90
CA GLY A 43 8.06 12.35 9.49
C GLY A 43 9.13 12.46 8.41
N ASN A 44 10.03 11.47 8.35
CA ASN A 44 11.09 11.39 7.35
C ASN A 44 10.72 10.55 6.12
N ALA A 45 9.45 10.20 5.93
CA ALA A 45 8.98 9.42 4.80
C ALA A 45 8.04 10.23 3.91
N ILE A 46 8.29 10.21 2.60
CA ILE A 46 7.30 10.57 1.58
C ILE A 46 6.52 9.29 1.27
N VAL A 47 5.19 9.38 1.39
CA VAL A 47 4.27 8.28 1.15
C VAL A 47 3.49 8.61 -0.12
N LYS A 48 3.60 7.74 -1.13
CA LYS A 48 2.79 7.84 -2.35
C LYS A 48 1.91 6.61 -2.49
N VAL A 49 0.62 6.79 -2.69
CA VAL A 49 -0.32 5.70 -3.03
C VAL A 49 -0.57 5.75 -4.52
N LEU A 50 -0.43 4.61 -5.18
CA LEU A 50 -0.73 4.44 -6.59
C LEU A 50 -1.80 3.38 -6.73
N THR A 51 -2.91 3.76 -7.36
CA THR A 51 -4.04 2.86 -7.62
C THR A 51 -4.27 2.75 -9.11
N HIS A 52 -4.28 1.51 -9.61
CA HIS A 52 -4.67 1.22 -10.98
C HIS A 52 -6.12 0.74 -10.99
N CYS A 53 -7.03 1.52 -11.57
CA CYS A 53 -8.44 1.17 -11.70
C CYS A 53 -8.72 0.51 -13.06
N VAL A 54 -9.22 -0.73 -13.04
CA VAL A 54 -9.74 -1.43 -14.23
C VAL A 54 -11.08 -0.85 -14.66
N TYR A 55 -11.87 -0.43 -13.68
CA TYR A 55 -13.15 0.23 -13.88
C TYR A 55 -13.34 1.30 -12.80
N CYS A 56 -13.94 2.42 -13.17
CA CYS A 56 -14.15 3.55 -12.29
C CYS A 56 -15.45 4.26 -12.68
N GLU A 57 -16.28 4.58 -11.69
CA GLU A 57 -17.48 5.42 -11.83
C GLU A 57 -17.37 6.64 -10.94
N ASP A 58 -18.01 7.75 -11.35
CA ASP A 58 -17.98 9.03 -10.64
C ASP A 58 -18.76 8.99 -9.29
N LEU A 59 -19.40 7.87 -8.94
CA LEU A 59 -20.05 7.64 -7.65
C LEU A 59 -19.10 6.95 -6.65
N PRO A 60 -18.83 7.56 -5.49
CA PRO A 60 -17.97 6.95 -4.48
C PRO A 60 -18.58 5.66 -3.90
N PRO A 61 -17.80 4.59 -3.65
CA PRO A 61 -16.38 4.40 -3.95
C PRO A 61 -16.19 3.21 -4.91
N PHE A 62 -16.58 3.34 -6.19
CA PHE A 62 -16.48 2.21 -7.12
C PHE A 62 -15.26 2.32 -8.05
N CYS A 63 -14.05 2.27 -7.48
CA CYS A 63 -12.91 1.79 -8.25
C CYS A 63 -12.87 0.26 -8.16
N VAL A 64 -12.86 -0.42 -9.30
CA VAL A 64 -12.52 -1.84 -9.37
C VAL A 64 -11.04 -1.89 -9.71
N SER A 65 -10.19 -2.11 -8.72
CA SER A 65 -8.74 -2.13 -8.89
C SER A 65 -8.22 -3.55 -8.97
N ASP A 66 -7.25 -3.79 -9.84
CA ASP A 66 -6.44 -5.02 -9.84
C ASP A 66 -5.12 -4.85 -9.07
N LYS A 67 -4.68 -3.60 -8.83
CA LYS A 67 -3.40 -3.28 -8.19
C LYS A 67 -3.44 -1.96 -7.43
N GLN A 68 -2.89 -2.01 -6.23
CA GLN A 68 -2.52 -0.85 -5.43
C GLN A 68 -1.14 -1.08 -4.82
N TYR A 69 -0.33 -0.03 -4.79
CA TYR A 69 0.97 -0.08 -4.16
C TYR A 69 1.29 1.26 -3.49
N ILE A 70 2.12 1.19 -2.47
CA ILE A 70 2.61 2.34 -1.73
C ILE A 70 4.10 2.46 -1.95
N VAL A 71 4.52 3.65 -2.33
CA VAL A 71 5.92 4.01 -2.42
C VAL A 71 6.27 4.79 -1.17
N LEU A 72 7.12 4.19 -0.34
CA LEU A 72 7.75 4.87 0.78
C LEU A 72 9.14 5.31 0.37
N LYS A 73 9.40 6.61 0.43
CA LYS A 73 10.72 7.18 0.18
C LYS A 73 11.21 7.88 1.44
N ASN A 74 12.30 7.38 2.00
CA ASN A 74 12.96 8.03 3.13
C ASN A 74 13.70 9.29 2.64
N ILE A 75 13.36 10.44 3.21
CA ILE A 75 13.88 11.76 2.82
C ILE A 75 15.39 11.87 3.11
N LEU A 76 15.85 11.26 4.20
CA LEU A 76 17.23 11.41 4.66
C LEU A 76 18.21 10.48 3.94
N SER A 77 17.79 9.25 3.67
CA SER A 77 18.65 8.22 3.06
C SER A 77 18.41 8.01 1.57
N ASP A 78 17.41 8.69 0.99
CA ASP A 78 16.91 8.51 -0.37
C ASP A 78 16.46 7.06 -0.70
N ARG A 79 16.39 6.19 0.32
CA ARG A 79 15.95 4.80 0.14
C ARG A 79 14.47 4.76 -0.19
N LYS A 80 14.15 3.94 -1.19
CA LYS A 80 12.78 3.69 -1.66
C LYS A 80 12.38 2.26 -1.34
N GLN A 81 11.16 2.09 -0.84
CA GLN A 81 10.50 0.81 -0.67
C GLN A 81 9.15 0.85 -1.34
N ILE A 82 8.79 -0.26 -1.98
CA ILE A 82 7.49 -0.46 -2.61
C ILE A 82 6.76 -1.52 -1.79
N LEU A 83 5.61 -1.16 -1.25
CA LEU A 83 4.70 -2.05 -0.55
C LEU A 83 3.55 -2.40 -1.49
N LEU A 84 3.38 -3.68 -1.79
CA LEU A 84 2.21 -4.14 -2.54
C LEU A 84 1.01 -4.20 -1.59
N SER A 85 -0.17 -3.84 -2.11
CA SER A 85 -1.42 -4.02 -1.36
C SER A 85 -1.54 -5.46 -0.87
N SER A 86 -1.82 -5.62 0.41
CA SER A 86 -1.96 -6.92 1.06
C SER A 86 -3.35 -7.54 0.86
N SER A 87 -4.21 -6.83 0.13
CA SER A 87 -5.60 -7.18 -0.13
C SER A 87 -5.70 -8.49 -0.93
N PRO A 88 -6.56 -9.43 -0.52
CA PRO A 88 -6.80 -10.65 -1.29
C PRO A 88 -7.41 -10.33 -2.65
N THR A 89 -7.08 -11.14 -3.66
CA THR A 89 -7.61 -10.98 -5.02
C THR A 89 -8.59 -12.07 -5.41
N TYR A 90 -9.62 -11.71 -6.18
CA TYR A 90 -10.56 -12.65 -6.77
C TYR A 90 -10.57 -12.57 -8.29
N ALA A 91 -11.09 -13.61 -8.91
CA ALA A 91 -11.39 -13.61 -10.33
C ALA A 91 -12.44 -12.51 -10.62
N GLY A 92 -12.13 -11.63 -11.57
CA GLY A 92 -12.92 -10.43 -11.90
C GLY A 92 -14.33 -10.75 -12.38
N GLU A 93 -14.61 -12.00 -12.74
CA GLU A 93 -15.95 -12.50 -13.08
C GLU A 93 -16.97 -12.26 -11.96
N LYS A 94 -16.54 -12.18 -10.69
CA LYS A 94 -17.41 -11.77 -9.57
C LYS A 94 -17.96 -10.34 -9.74
N TYR A 95 -17.25 -9.49 -10.46
CA TYR A 95 -17.57 -8.09 -10.73
C TYR A 95 -18.12 -7.89 -12.15
N ALA A 96 -18.44 -8.97 -12.87
CA ALA A 96 -18.92 -8.92 -14.24
C ALA A 96 -20.24 -8.12 -14.40
N PHE A 97 -20.99 -7.94 -13.32
CA PHE A 97 -22.21 -7.11 -13.29
C PHE A 97 -21.93 -5.62 -13.48
N LEU A 98 -20.70 -5.15 -13.18
CA LEU A 98 -20.30 -3.75 -13.39
C LEU A 98 -19.95 -3.50 -14.87
N ASN A 99 -18.93 -4.22 -15.36
CA ASN A 99 -18.53 -4.18 -16.76
C ASN A 99 -17.74 -5.43 -17.12
N LYS A 100 -18.47 -6.47 -17.58
CA LYS A 100 -17.89 -7.78 -17.89
C LYS A 100 -16.68 -7.71 -18.82
N GLU A 101 -16.70 -6.86 -19.83
CA GLU A 101 -15.62 -6.76 -20.81
C GLU A 101 -14.33 -6.23 -20.18
N LYS A 102 -14.43 -5.23 -19.31
CA LYS A 102 -13.26 -4.63 -18.64
C LYS A 102 -12.67 -5.54 -17.55
N VAL A 103 -13.50 -6.29 -16.82
CA VAL A 103 -13.04 -7.08 -15.66
C VAL A 103 -12.73 -8.55 -15.97
N LYS A 104 -13.13 -9.07 -17.14
CA LYS A 104 -12.94 -10.49 -17.51
C LYS A 104 -11.44 -10.86 -17.52
N GLY A 105 -11.09 -11.97 -16.86
CA GLY A 105 -9.72 -12.45 -16.77
C GLY A 105 -8.78 -11.61 -15.89
N LYS A 106 -9.29 -10.55 -15.24
CA LYS A 106 -8.51 -9.75 -14.29
C LYS A 106 -8.59 -10.34 -12.88
N ARG A 107 -7.56 -10.08 -12.07
CA ARG A 107 -7.55 -10.36 -10.63
C ARG A 107 -7.86 -9.07 -9.89
N ILE A 108 -9.03 -8.99 -9.28
CA ILE A 108 -9.52 -7.77 -8.63
C ILE A 108 -9.23 -7.82 -7.13
N LEU A 109 -8.72 -6.72 -6.58
CA LEU A 109 -8.53 -6.53 -5.14
C LEU A 109 -9.88 -6.49 -4.44
N GLN A 110 -10.04 -7.28 -3.39
CA GLN A 110 -11.28 -7.31 -2.61
C GLN A 110 -11.45 -6.03 -1.77
N TYR A 111 -10.35 -5.53 -1.21
CA TYR A 111 -10.28 -4.31 -0.42
C TYR A 111 -9.35 -3.31 -1.10
N LEU A 112 -9.70 -2.04 -1.03
CA LEU A 112 -8.88 -0.93 -1.48
C LEU A 112 -8.34 -0.15 -0.29
N ILE A 113 -7.13 0.38 -0.42
CA ILE A 113 -6.62 1.45 0.43
C ILE A 113 -7.49 2.68 0.14
N VAL A 114 -8.29 3.08 1.13
CA VAL A 114 -9.20 4.24 1.06
C VAL A 114 -8.73 5.40 1.91
N GLU A 115 -7.76 5.15 2.79
CA GLU A 115 -7.22 6.17 3.67
C GLU A 115 -5.76 5.83 3.98
N VAL A 116 -4.94 6.87 4.09
CA VAL A 116 -3.61 6.76 4.67
C VAL A 116 -3.44 7.81 5.76
N SER A 117 -3.05 7.35 6.93
CA SER A 117 -2.87 8.16 8.12
C SER A 117 -1.42 8.17 8.60
N CYS A 118 -0.95 9.35 9.01
CA CYS A 118 0.33 9.55 9.67
C CYS A 118 0.13 9.72 11.17
N TYR A 119 0.86 8.93 11.93
CA TYR A 119 0.88 9.01 13.38
C TYR A 119 2.27 9.26 13.92
N LYS A 120 2.31 9.83 15.11
CA LYS A 120 3.50 9.92 15.93
C LYS A 120 3.24 9.23 17.27
N ALA A 121 4.09 8.28 17.64
CA ALA A 121 3.97 7.59 18.92
C ALA A 121 4.52 8.46 20.06
N LYS A 122 3.75 8.61 21.14
CA LYS A 122 4.20 9.35 22.33
C LYS A 122 5.26 8.60 23.14
N THR A 123 5.39 7.30 22.94
CA THR A 123 6.30 6.43 23.71
C THR A 123 7.74 6.52 23.26
N ASP A 124 7.99 6.58 21.95
CA ASP A 124 9.33 6.56 21.36
C ASP A 124 9.58 7.67 20.34
N ASN A 125 8.61 8.59 20.17
CA ASN A 125 8.68 9.73 19.26
C ASN A 125 8.85 9.32 17.78
N LYS A 126 8.57 8.06 17.43
CA LYS A 126 8.65 7.55 16.04
C LYS A 126 7.38 7.82 15.25
N TYR A 127 7.54 7.85 13.94
CA TYR A 127 6.44 8.01 12.99
C TYR A 127 5.95 6.65 12.50
N TYR A 128 4.64 6.56 12.32
CA TYR A 128 3.95 5.37 11.83
C TYR A 128 2.98 5.76 10.73
N ILE A 129 2.82 4.87 9.76
CA ILE A 129 1.94 5.04 8.61
C ILE A 129 0.88 3.95 8.71
N GLU A 130 -0.37 4.36 8.82
CA GLU A 130 -1.52 3.44 8.82
C GLU A 130 -2.19 3.47 7.45
N LEU A 131 -2.49 2.29 6.93
CA LEU A 131 -3.29 2.09 5.74
C LEU A 131 -4.63 1.51 6.14
N SER A 132 -5.72 2.19 5.78
CA SER A 132 -7.07 1.68 6.00
C SER A 132 -7.59 1.06 4.71
N TYR A 133 -7.95 -0.21 4.80
CA TYR A 133 -8.49 -1.01 3.71
C TYR A 133 -10.00 -1.12 3.85
N TYR A 134 -10.75 -0.99 2.76
CA TYR A 134 -12.21 -1.06 2.74
C TYR A 134 -12.73 -1.74 1.47
N ASN A 135 -13.84 -2.48 1.56
CA ASN A 135 -14.46 -3.17 0.43
C ASN A 135 -15.88 -2.69 0.07
N GLY A 136 -16.38 -1.61 0.68
CA GLY A 136 -17.72 -1.07 0.38
C GLY A 136 -18.86 -1.59 1.27
N GLY A 137 -18.61 -2.59 2.13
CA GLY A 137 -19.65 -3.15 3.00
C GLY A 137 -19.74 -2.49 4.38
N ASN A 138 -20.92 -2.53 5.00
CA ASN A 138 -21.12 -2.04 6.37
C ASN A 138 -20.89 -3.16 7.40
N CYS A 139 -19.64 -3.56 7.59
CA CYS A 139 -19.27 -4.60 8.55
C CYS A 139 -17.82 -4.50 9.03
N GLU A 140 -17.52 -5.04 10.21
CA GLU A 140 -16.16 -5.05 10.75
C GLU A 140 -15.17 -5.85 9.88
N GLN A 141 -15.62 -6.87 9.13
CA GLN A 141 -14.79 -7.59 8.16
C GLN A 141 -14.64 -6.85 6.82
N CYS A 142 -15.42 -5.80 6.62
CA CYS A 142 -15.45 -5.01 5.39
C CYS A 142 -14.31 -3.99 5.37
N GLU A 143 -13.63 -3.85 6.50
CA GLU A 143 -12.44 -3.03 6.68
C GLU A 143 -11.34 -3.80 7.41
N TYR A 144 -10.10 -3.37 7.24
CA TYR A 144 -8.97 -3.76 8.09
C TYR A 144 -7.89 -2.68 7.98
N PHE A 145 -6.91 -2.69 8.87
CA PHE A 145 -5.79 -1.75 8.80
C PHE A 145 -4.44 -2.47 8.81
N GLU A 146 -3.44 -1.72 8.37
CA GLU A 146 -2.03 -2.10 8.49
C GLU A 146 -1.22 -0.90 8.94
N LEU A 147 -0.44 -1.08 10.01
CA LEU A 147 0.43 -0.07 10.59
C LEU A 147 1.89 -0.42 10.25
N TYR A 148 2.57 0.51 9.59
CA TYR A 148 3.97 0.42 9.20
C TYR A 148 4.80 1.44 9.97
N ASN A 149 6.09 1.16 10.17
CA ASN A 149 7.04 2.20 10.55
C ASN A 149 7.48 3.01 9.32
N ASP A 150 8.30 4.04 9.55
CA ASP A 150 8.90 4.91 8.52
C ASP A 150 9.91 4.21 7.59
N GLU A 151 10.28 2.97 7.91
CA GLU A 151 11.07 2.07 7.09
C GLU A 151 10.21 1.03 6.34
N GLY A 152 8.87 1.19 6.35
CA GLY A 152 7.92 0.31 5.66
C GLY A 152 7.90 -1.15 6.15
N LYS A 153 8.34 -1.39 7.37
CA LYS A 153 8.13 -2.67 8.06
C LYS A 153 6.74 -2.70 8.68
N LEU A 154 5.98 -3.75 8.40
CA LEU A 154 4.68 -4.00 9.03
C LEU A 154 4.85 -4.26 10.52
N ILE A 155 4.17 -3.46 11.33
CA ILE A 155 4.20 -3.50 12.80
C ILE A 155 2.94 -4.16 13.36
N LEU A 156 1.78 -3.79 12.82
CA LEU A 156 0.49 -4.27 13.31
C LEU A 156 -0.50 -4.38 12.15
N THR A 157 -1.36 -5.39 12.19
CA THR A 157 -2.49 -5.51 11.26
C THR A 157 -3.59 -6.36 11.87
N ASP A 158 -4.84 -5.96 11.71
CA ASP A 158 -6.00 -6.76 12.08
C ASP A 158 -6.59 -7.56 10.91
N ARG A 159 -5.90 -7.63 9.76
CA ARG A 159 -6.35 -8.30 8.52
C ARG A 159 -6.89 -9.70 8.74
N GLU A 160 -6.38 -10.43 9.73
CA GLU A 160 -6.87 -11.78 10.06
C GLU A 160 -8.39 -11.83 10.30
N LYS A 161 -8.99 -10.73 10.79
CA LYS A 161 -10.42 -10.65 11.12
C LYS A 161 -11.33 -10.90 9.92
N ILE A 162 -10.87 -10.58 8.70
CA ILE A 162 -11.67 -10.71 7.47
C ILE A 162 -11.96 -12.18 7.12
N PHE A 163 -11.21 -13.12 7.67
CA PHE A 163 -11.38 -14.56 7.42
C PHE A 163 -12.33 -15.24 8.41
N TYR A 164 -12.81 -14.54 9.45
CA TYR A 164 -13.66 -15.12 10.48
C TYR A 164 -15.11 -14.65 10.38
N LYS A 165 -16.02 -15.57 10.67
CA LYS A 165 -17.45 -15.25 10.76
C LYS A 165 -17.70 -14.21 11.88
N PRO A 166 -18.62 -13.25 11.65
CA PRO A 166 -19.02 -12.31 12.69
C PRO A 166 -19.49 -13.05 13.95
N LYS A 167 -19.22 -12.48 15.13
CA LYS A 167 -19.62 -13.03 16.44
C LYS A 167 -18.99 -14.40 16.78
N SER A 168 -18.07 -14.93 15.98
CA SER A 168 -17.29 -16.10 16.37
C SER A 168 -16.35 -15.76 17.54
N PHE A 169 -16.01 -16.77 18.34
CA PHE A 169 -15.07 -16.60 19.43
C PHE A 169 -13.70 -16.12 18.92
N GLN A 170 -13.25 -16.66 17.78
CA GLN A 170 -11.99 -16.25 17.13
C GLN A 170 -12.02 -14.77 16.73
N PHE A 171 -13.12 -14.32 16.12
CA PHE A 171 -13.29 -12.92 15.70
C PHE A 171 -13.18 -11.95 16.89
N ASN A 172 -13.91 -12.21 17.98
CA ASN A 172 -13.87 -11.36 19.18
C ASN A 172 -12.49 -11.36 19.85
N LYS A 173 -11.80 -12.50 19.83
CA LYS A 173 -10.42 -12.63 20.36
C LYS A 173 -9.46 -11.76 19.55
N ILE A 174 -9.59 -11.77 18.23
CA ILE A 174 -8.80 -10.98 17.29
C ILE A 174 -8.99 -9.48 17.54
N LEU A 175 -10.23 -8.99 17.58
CA LEU A 175 -10.51 -7.58 17.84
C LEU A 175 -9.91 -7.09 19.17
N LYS A 176 -10.09 -7.88 20.24
CA LYS A 176 -9.51 -7.56 21.56
C LYS A 176 -7.99 -7.53 21.54
N LYS A 177 -7.36 -8.52 20.89
CA LYS A 177 -5.89 -8.59 20.74
C LYS A 177 -5.36 -7.33 20.08
N TYR A 178 -5.91 -6.95 18.93
CA TYR A 178 -5.41 -5.81 18.16
C TYR A 178 -5.71 -4.48 18.84
N ALA A 179 -6.88 -4.31 19.47
CA ALA A 179 -7.18 -3.12 20.26
C ALA A 179 -6.19 -2.93 21.43
N LEU A 180 -5.75 -4.01 22.07
CA LEU A 180 -4.74 -3.95 23.14
C LEU A 180 -3.35 -3.62 22.59
N GLU A 181 -2.92 -4.25 21.50
CA GLU A 181 -1.63 -3.96 20.86
C GLU A 181 -1.57 -2.51 20.36
N TYR A 182 -2.62 -2.02 19.69
CA TYR A 182 -2.71 -0.67 19.17
C TYR A 182 -2.54 0.39 20.26
N LYS A 183 -3.18 0.19 21.42
CA LYS A 183 -3.08 1.09 22.58
C LYS A 183 -1.66 1.22 23.13
N LYS A 184 -0.77 0.24 22.93
CA LYS A 184 0.62 0.30 23.41
C LYS A 184 1.42 1.40 22.73
N PHE A 185 1.09 1.74 21.49
CA PHE A 185 1.82 2.74 20.70
C PHE A 185 1.51 4.18 21.10
N LYS A 186 0.37 4.43 21.76
CA LYS A 186 -0.08 5.79 22.15
C LYS A 186 0.07 6.78 21.00
N LEU A 187 -0.51 6.43 19.86
CA LEU A 187 -0.41 7.19 18.61
C LEU A 187 -1.18 8.51 18.70
N GLU A 188 -0.57 9.56 18.18
CA GLU A 188 -1.17 10.88 17.97
C GLU A 188 -1.28 11.15 16.48
N GLY A 189 -2.49 11.47 16.01
CA GLY A 189 -2.75 11.73 14.60
C GLY A 189 -2.08 13.03 14.16
N ILE A 190 -1.25 12.94 13.11
CA ILE A 190 -0.56 14.09 12.51
C ILE A 190 -1.27 14.55 11.25
N LYS A 191 -1.60 13.61 10.37
CA LYS A 191 -2.24 13.87 9.09
C LYS A 191 -3.06 12.66 8.69
N ASN A 192 -4.18 12.91 8.04
CA ASN A 192 -5.06 11.91 7.46
C ASN A 192 -5.33 12.29 6.00
N LEU A 193 -5.36 11.31 5.11
CA LEU A 193 -5.62 11.54 3.70
C LEU A 193 -6.53 10.46 3.14
N GLU A 194 -7.74 10.88 2.78
CA GLU A 194 -8.68 10.05 2.04
C GLU A 194 -8.19 9.82 0.61
N ILE A 195 -8.19 8.56 0.20
CA ILE A 195 -7.85 8.12 -1.14
C ILE A 195 -9.15 7.92 -1.90
N ASN A 196 -9.37 8.74 -2.93
CA ASN A 196 -10.45 8.53 -3.88
C ASN A 196 -9.84 8.20 -5.25
N PRO A 197 -9.68 6.91 -5.59
CA PRO A 197 -9.11 6.49 -6.87
C PRO A 197 -10.01 6.77 -8.07
N CYS A 198 -11.14 7.44 -7.90
CA CYS A 198 -12.06 7.78 -8.98
C CYS A 198 -12.33 9.27 -9.10
N ARG A 199 -11.77 10.09 -8.20
CA ARG A 199 -11.92 11.53 -8.29
C ARG A 199 -11.05 12.05 -9.42
N ARG A 200 -11.68 12.42 -10.54
CA ARG A 200 -11.04 13.24 -11.56
C ARG A 200 -10.86 14.64 -10.96
N ASP A 201 -9.63 15.02 -10.68
CA ASP A 201 -9.33 16.42 -10.40
C ASP A 201 -9.76 17.22 -11.62
N LYS A 202 -10.73 18.10 -11.43
CA LYS A 202 -11.11 19.08 -12.45
C LYS A 202 -9.97 20.10 -12.51
N SER A 203 -8.96 19.80 -13.31
CA SER A 203 -7.95 20.77 -13.76
C SER A 203 -8.57 21.77 -14.71
#